data_AF-A0A0C4EUY1-F1
#
_entry.id   AF-A0A0C4EUY1-F1
#
_cell.length_a   1.000
_cell.length_b   1.000
_cell.length_c   1.000
_cell.angle_alpha   90.00
_cell.angle_beta   90.00
_cell.angle_gamma   90.00
#
_symmetry.space_group_name_H-M   'P 1'
#
loop_
_entity.id
_entity.type
_entity.pdbx_description
1 polymer ?
#
loop_
_entity_poly.entity_id
_entity_poly.type
_entity_poly.pdbx_seq_one_letter_code
_entity_poly.pdbx_strand_id
1 'polypeptide(L)'
;MAIFLFATFSLAAPADESKAEGTELGQLSNEANPAGSGSGAPQRVFDFKITPDMKTEDLDNPKSALSKLISFIVKGASKASRYVAIVGPKTPTPEIKLRILDNSIFVPGGGPPQLGFRRTDVNPAIDKTTTLSGITTWYQTIRLASDAPLSLEHGYLLASIEGPTGDHVFDIFCGSDFDAKNYEHKPSSNSKTIRVRDWSTKTLLELPLVYDQNYNFAITVDWDKNTLTVYSSTGTDPLKMASGPMANDPKAMSPDVRQKGEYHIQLIKFPLADKKTPADKVGDVPHFGFQPPIKREHVFFSNVFVTSGKEIEQPKFTAPKTKKVKACKRT
;
A
#
# COMPACT_ATOMS: atom_id res chain seq x y z
N MET A 1 5.87 6.09 20.61
CA MET A 1 4.95 5.01 20.23
C MET A 1 3.56 5.62 20.22
N ALA A 2 3.13 6.10 19.05
CA ALA A 2 1.82 6.73 18.88
C ALA A 2 0.81 5.63 18.57
N ILE A 3 -0.25 5.52 19.36
CA ILE A 3 -1.34 4.59 19.14
C ILE A 3 -2.23 5.21 18.05
N PHE A 4 -2.27 4.59 16.87
CA PHE A 4 -3.15 5.00 15.79
C PHE A 4 -4.54 4.35 16.03
N LEU A 5 -5.58 5.17 16.17
CA LEU A 5 -6.95 4.71 16.38
C LEU A 5 -7.59 4.37 15.01
N PHE A 6 -7.99 3.12 14.79
CA PHE A 6 -8.68 2.69 13.55
C PHE A 6 -10.18 2.54 13.73
N ALA A 7 -10.87 2.73 12.60
CA ALA A 7 -12.25 2.31 12.42
C ALA A 7 -12.32 0.78 12.33
N THR A 8 -12.64 0.13 13.45
CA THR A 8 -13.15 -1.25 13.43
C THR A 8 -14.62 -1.19 13.03
N PHE A 9 -14.94 -1.49 11.78
CA PHE A 9 -16.34 -1.77 11.41
C PHE A 9 -16.66 -3.22 11.72
N SER A 10 -17.30 -3.44 12.87
CA SER A 10 -18.13 -4.63 13.08
C SER A 10 -19.38 -4.46 12.22
N LEU A 11 -19.55 -5.33 11.22
CA LEU A 11 -20.82 -5.46 10.51
C LEU A 11 -21.83 -6.08 11.48
N ALA A 12 -22.59 -5.25 12.19
CA ALA A 12 -23.81 -5.68 12.85
C ALA A 12 -24.84 -6.01 11.75
N ALA A 13 -25.10 -7.30 11.54
CA ALA A 13 -26.26 -7.74 10.78
C ALA A 13 -27.55 -7.26 11.49
N PRO A 14 -28.59 -6.84 10.76
CA PRO A 14 -29.85 -6.51 11.40
C PRO A 14 -30.47 -7.79 11.98
N ALA A 15 -30.83 -7.73 13.25
CA ALA A 15 -31.65 -8.75 13.89
C ALA A 15 -33.06 -8.67 13.28
N ASP A 16 -33.48 -9.73 12.60
CA ASP A 16 -34.88 -9.98 12.31
C ASP A 16 -35.21 -11.38 12.80
N GLU A 17 -35.98 -11.43 13.89
CA GLU A 17 -36.53 -12.65 14.45
C GLU A 17 -37.74 -13.09 13.62
N SER A 18 -37.61 -14.19 12.88
CA SER A 18 -38.76 -15.05 12.65
C SER A 18 -38.33 -16.52 12.56
N LYS A 19 -38.98 -17.32 13.41
CA LYS A 19 -38.89 -18.79 13.44
C LYS A 19 -39.51 -19.39 12.19
N ALA A 20 -38.88 -20.42 11.65
CA ALA A 20 -39.36 -21.81 11.66
C ALA A 20 -39.01 -22.59 10.39
N GLU A 21 -38.74 -23.87 10.62
CA GLU A 21 -38.76 -25.01 9.70
C GLU A 21 -37.56 -25.24 8.78
N GLY A 22 -37.02 -26.45 8.93
CA GLY A 22 -35.80 -26.89 8.29
C GLY A 22 -36.04 -27.60 6.97
N THR A 23 -34.94 -27.76 6.24
CA THR A 23 -34.75 -28.86 5.30
C THR A 23 -33.25 -29.09 5.17
N GLU A 24 -32.82 -30.35 5.36
CA GLU A 24 -31.50 -30.84 4.96
C GLU A 24 -31.19 -30.44 3.52
N LEU A 25 -29.90 -30.22 3.21
CA LEU A 25 -29.29 -30.65 1.95
C LEU A 25 -27.75 -30.48 2.01
N GLY A 26 -27.04 -31.60 1.89
CA GLY A 26 -25.80 -31.66 1.12
C GLY A 26 -24.48 -31.42 1.86
N GLN A 27 -24.05 -32.41 2.67
CA GLN A 27 -22.63 -32.66 2.92
C GLN A 27 -21.94 -33.01 1.58
N LEU A 28 -21.04 -32.16 1.12
CA LEU A 28 -19.97 -32.55 0.19
C LEU A 28 -18.64 -32.34 0.91
N SER A 29 -18.22 -33.42 1.56
CA SER A 29 -16.83 -33.67 1.93
C SER A 29 -15.94 -33.56 0.69
N ASN A 30 -14.87 -32.78 0.78
CA ASN A 30 -13.67 -33.07 -0.01
C ASN A 30 -12.49 -33.19 0.96
N GLU A 31 -11.90 -34.37 0.89
CA GLU A 31 -10.85 -34.91 1.73
C GLU A 31 -9.59 -34.06 1.68
N ALA A 32 -8.99 -33.90 2.86
CA ALA A 32 -7.62 -33.48 2.99
C ALA A 32 -6.70 -34.56 2.43
N ASN A 33 -5.80 -34.20 1.51
CA ASN A 33 -4.65 -35.02 1.16
C ASN A 33 -3.36 -34.27 1.54
N PRO A 34 -2.45 -34.88 2.32
CA PRO A 34 -1.25 -34.23 2.83
C PRO A 34 -0.08 -34.32 1.84
N ALA A 35 0.80 -33.32 1.92
CA ALA A 35 2.21 -33.31 1.47
C ALA A 35 2.54 -33.82 0.05
N GLY A 36 2.79 -32.87 -0.87
CA GLY A 36 3.51 -33.11 -2.13
C GLY A 36 4.60 -32.06 -2.32
N SER A 37 5.87 -32.49 -2.33
CA SER A 37 7.00 -31.66 -2.76
C SER A 37 6.88 -31.41 -4.27
N GLY A 38 6.40 -30.23 -4.65
CA GLY A 38 6.37 -29.79 -6.03
C GLY A 38 7.31 -28.61 -6.24
N SER A 39 8.29 -28.77 -7.13
CA SER A 39 8.97 -27.66 -7.80
C SER A 39 7.99 -26.99 -8.78
N GLY A 40 6.90 -26.44 -8.25
CA GLY A 40 5.86 -25.78 -9.02
C GLY A 40 6.15 -24.28 -9.14
N ALA A 41 5.72 -23.68 -10.25
CA ALA A 41 5.74 -22.23 -10.40
C ALA A 41 5.07 -21.54 -9.20
N PRO A 42 5.47 -20.32 -8.83
CA PRO A 42 4.88 -19.58 -7.73
C PRO A 42 3.34 -19.55 -7.85
N GLN A 43 2.63 -19.98 -6.80
CA GLN A 43 1.18 -19.93 -6.78
C GLN A 43 0.74 -18.51 -6.39
N ARG A 44 0.12 -17.77 -7.31
CA ARG A 44 -0.53 -16.50 -6.97
C ARG A 44 -1.76 -16.77 -6.11
N VAL A 45 -1.75 -16.28 -4.87
CA VAL A 45 -2.87 -16.34 -3.92
C VAL A 45 -3.72 -15.08 -3.96
N PHE A 46 -3.21 -14.02 -4.58
CA PHE A 46 -3.95 -12.80 -4.88
C PHE A 46 -3.37 -12.12 -6.12
N ASP A 47 -4.21 -11.48 -6.94
CA ASP A 47 -3.77 -10.73 -8.13
C ASP A 47 -4.68 -9.52 -8.35
N PHE A 48 -4.16 -8.30 -8.11
CA PHE A 48 -4.86 -7.04 -8.39
C PHE A 48 -4.74 -6.69 -9.87
N LYS A 49 -5.26 -7.58 -10.72
CA LYS A 49 -5.12 -7.49 -12.16
C LYS A 49 -6.06 -6.44 -12.75
N ILE A 50 -5.50 -5.28 -13.04
CA ILE A 50 -6.18 -4.25 -13.83
C ILE A 50 -6.24 -4.72 -15.28
N THR A 51 -7.44 -4.84 -15.84
CA THR A 51 -7.62 -5.25 -17.24
C THR A 51 -7.73 -4.04 -18.17
N PRO A 52 -7.46 -4.19 -19.48
CA PRO A 52 -7.59 -3.10 -20.45
C PRO A 52 -8.98 -2.46 -20.54
N ASP A 53 -10.02 -3.19 -20.12
CA ASP A 53 -11.42 -2.73 -20.13
C ASP A 53 -11.81 -1.97 -18.86
N MET A 54 -11.02 -2.07 -17.79
CA MET A 54 -11.24 -1.30 -16.57
C MET A 54 -10.92 0.17 -16.79
N LYS A 55 -11.79 1.03 -16.27
CA LYS A 55 -11.73 2.48 -16.44
C LYS A 55 -11.94 3.19 -15.12
N THR A 56 -11.58 4.47 -15.08
CA THR A 56 -11.61 5.27 -13.85
C THR A 56 -13.01 5.35 -13.24
N GLU A 57 -14.05 5.37 -14.09
CA GLU A 57 -15.44 5.44 -13.67
C GLU A 57 -15.91 4.16 -12.95
N ASP A 58 -15.23 3.03 -13.18
CA ASP A 58 -15.57 1.76 -12.53
C ASP A 58 -15.32 1.81 -11.02
N LEU A 59 -14.41 2.67 -10.55
CA LEU A 59 -14.12 2.89 -9.12
C LEU A 59 -15.31 3.46 -8.35
N ASP A 60 -16.23 4.14 -9.04
CA ASP A 60 -17.45 4.71 -8.44
C ASP A 60 -18.67 3.79 -8.61
N ASN A 61 -18.50 2.62 -9.23
CA ASN A 61 -19.54 1.62 -9.43
C ASN A 61 -19.25 0.37 -8.58
N PRO A 62 -19.92 0.16 -7.44
CA PRO A 62 -19.64 -0.98 -6.55
C PRO A 62 -19.88 -2.35 -7.19
N LYS A 63 -20.60 -2.42 -8.32
CA LYS A 63 -20.83 -3.66 -9.07
C LYS A 63 -19.75 -3.96 -10.11
N SER A 64 -18.83 -3.03 -10.37
CA SER A 64 -17.78 -3.19 -11.38
C SER A 64 -16.80 -4.29 -11.00
N ALA A 65 -16.13 -4.88 -11.99
CA ALA A 65 -15.08 -5.87 -11.74
C ALA A 65 -13.91 -5.26 -10.95
N LEU A 66 -13.56 -3.99 -11.21
CA LEU A 66 -12.51 -3.28 -10.50
C LEU A 66 -12.85 -3.08 -9.02
N SER A 67 -14.06 -2.61 -8.71
CA SER A 67 -14.48 -2.39 -7.32
C SER A 67 -14.53 -3.70 -6.51
N LYS A 68 -14.80 -4.85 -7.15
CA LYS A 68 -14.75 -6.16 -6.48
C LYS A 68 -13.34 -6.59 -6.07
N LEU A 69 -12.30 -6.02 -6.67
CA LEU A 69 -10.90 -6.25 -6.28
C LEU A 69 -10.46 -5.36 -5.09
N ILE A 70 -11.32 -4.45 -4.62
CA ILE A 70 -10.99 -3.42 -3.64
C ILE A 70 -11.92 -3.56 -2.44
N SER A 71 -11.37 -3.81 -1.26
CA SER A 71 -12.13 -3.81 0.00
C SER A 71 -12.55 -2.39 0.39
N PHE A 72 -11.62 -1.44 0.24
CA PHE A 72 -11.85 -0.07 0.65
C PHE A 72 -10.96 0.91 -0.11
N ILE A 73 -11.41 2.16 -0.22
CA ILE A 73 -10.59 3.28 -0.72
C ILE A 73 -10.58 4.35 0.37
N VAL A 74 -9.43 4.54 1.00
CA VAL A 74 -9.22 5.63 1.96
C VAL A 74 -9.03 6.91 1.16
N LYS A 75 -9.93 7.89 1.34
CA LYS A 75 -9.95 9.11 0.52
C LYS A 75 -10.66 10.26 1.23
N GLY A 76 -10.58 11.44 0.62
CA GLY A 76 -11.42 12.57 0.98
C GLY A 76 -12.91 12.38 0.64
N ALA A 77 -13.72 13.38 0.97
CA ALA A 77 -15.18 13.33 0.86
C ALA A 77 -15.71 13.17 -0.59
N SER A 78 -14.90 13.45 -1.62
CA SER A 78 -15.32 13.30 -3.03
C SER A 78 -15.39 11.83 -3.47
N LYS A 79 -15.92 11.58 -4.68
CA LYS A 79 -15.94 10.26 -5.34
C LYS A 79 -14.54 9.65 -5.48
N ALA A 80 -14.44 8.32 -5.59
CA ALA A 80 -13.15 7.63 -5.66
C ALA A 80 -12.36 8.02 -6.93
N SER A 81 -13.05 8.16 -8.06
CA SER A 81 -12.48 8.66 -9.33
C SER A 81 -11.83 10.05 -9.21
N ARG A 82 -12.14 10.82 -8.15
CA ARG A 82 -11.46 12.08 -7.87
C ARG A 82 -10.04 11.87 -7.37
N TYR A 83 -9.69 10.74 -6.76
CA TYR A 83 -8.38 10.51 -6.14
C TYR A 83 -7.61 9.37 -6.77
N VAL A 84 -8.33 8.41 -7.35
CA VAL A 84 -7.79 7.21 -7.98
C VAL A 84 -8.19 7.21 -9.46
N ALA A 85 -7.27 6.81 -10.34
CA ALA A 85 -7.55 6.70 -11.76
C ALA A 85 -6.87 5.47 -12.37
N ILE A 86 -7.50 4.87 -13.37
CA ILE A 86 -6.89 3.85 -14.23
C ILE A 86 -6.25 4.55 -15.43
N VAL A 87 -4.95 4.36 -15.61
CA VAL A 87 -4.14 5.02 -16.64
C VAL A 87 -3.56 3.98 -17.59
N GLY A 88 -3.47 4.36 -18.86
CA GLY A 88 -3.17 3.42 -19.93
C GLY A 88 -4.26 2.36 -20.17
N PRO A 89 -5.57 2.66 -20.06
CA PRO A 89 -6.56 1.69 -20.52
C PRO A 89 -6.26 1.37 -22.00
N LYS A 90 -6.33 0.09 -22.37
CA LYS A 90 -5.92 -0.44 -23.69
C LYS A 90 -4.41 -0.51 -23.96
N THR A 91 -3.54 -0.30 -22.96
CA THR A 91 -2.14 -0.76 -23.02
C THR A 91 -2.03 -2.17 -22.42
N PRO A 92 -0.96 -2.93 -22.72
CA PRO A 92 -0.73 -4.24 -22.11
C PRO A 92 -0.51 -4.19 -20.58
N THR A 93 -0.21 -3.01 -20.03
CA THR A 93 0.12 -2.79 -18.62
C THR A 93 -0.59 -1.54 -18.09
N PRO A 94 -1.91 -1.61 -17.85
CA PRO A 94 -2.62 -0.51 -17.20
C PRO A 94 -2.10 -0.32 -15.77
N GLU A 95 -2.09 0.93 -15.32
CA GLU A 95 -1.61 1.33 -13.99
C GLU A 95 -2.75 1.95 -13.20
N ILE A 96 -2.71 1.77 -11.88
CA ILE A 96 -3.53 2.56 -10.97
C ILE A 96 -2.72 3.76 -10.50
N LYS A 97 -3.29 4.96 -10.67
CA LYS A 97 -2.71 6.23 -10.22
C LYS A 97 -3.45 6.71 -8.99
N LEU A 98 -2.72 6.97 -7.92
CA LEU A 98 -3.23 7.59 -6.70
C LEU A 98 -2.71 9.02 -6.64
N ARG A 99 -3.60 9.97 -6.39
CA ARG A 99 -3.24 11.38 -6.20
C ARG A 99 -3.79 11.89 -4.89
N ILE A 100 -3.07 12.82 -4.29
CA ILE A 100 -3.56 13.60 -3.15
C ILE A 100 -3.86 15.04 -3.57
N LEU A 101 -4.84 15.62 -2.91
CA LEU A 101 -5.32 16.99 -3.05
C LEU A 101 -5.45 17.61 -1.65
N ASP A 102 -5.65 18.92 -1.56
CA ASP A 102 -5.87 19.58 -0.27
C ASP A 102 -7.05 18.99 0.52
N ASN A 103 -8.05 18.45 -0.18
CA ASN A 103 -9.22 17.82 0.42
C ASN A 103 -9.08 16.28 0.57
N SER A 104 -7.89 15.70 0.39
CA SER A 104 -7.60 14.28 0.65
C SER A 104 -7.49 14.01 2.16
N ILE A 105 -8.55 14.34 2.89
CA ILE A 105 -8.64 14.23 4.36
C ILE A 105 -9.60 13.09 4.66
N PHE A 106 -9.08 12.02 5.29
CA PHE A 106 -9.88 10.87 5.64
C PHE A 106 -10.61 11.07 6.97
N VAL A 107 -11.83 10.53 7.06
CA VAL A 107 -12.64 10.50 8.29
C VAL A 107 -12.91 9.03 8.63
N PRO A 108 -12.22 8.45 9.63
CA PRO A 108 -12.37 7.05 9.98
C PRO A 108 -13.69 6.82 10.73
N GLY A 109 -14.67 6.15 10.12
CA GLY A 109 -15.77 5.46 10.82
C GLY A 109 -16.48 6.17 11.99
N GLY A 110 -16.66 7.50 11.92
CA GLY A 110 -17.28 8.30 12.99
C GLY A 110 -16.31 9.02 13.93
N GLY A 111 -15.00 8.81 13.79
CA GLY A 111 -13.94 9.54 14.45
C GLY A 111 -13.66 10.92 13.81
N PRO A 112 -12.73 11.70 14.40
CA PRO A 112 -12.37 13.01 13.88
C PRO A 112 -11.62 12.92 12.53
N PRO A 113 -11.68 13.97 11.70
CA PRO A 113 -10.93 14.02 10.45
C PRO A 113 -9.42 13.95 10.71
N GLN A 114 -8.70 13.13 9.94
CA GLN A 114 -7.25 13.03 9.97
C GLN A 114 -6.61 14.22 9.25
N LEU A 115 -6.59 15.39 9.91
CA LEU A 115 -6.11 16.65 9.33
C LEU A 115 -4.59 16.70 9.15
N GLY A 116 -3.84 15.91 9.92
CA GLY A 116 -2.39 15.81 9.83
C GLY A 116 -1.94 15.09 8.55
N PHE A 117 -2.79 14.25 7.94
CA PHE A 117 -2.47 13.58 6.69
C PHE A 117 -3.14 14.21 5.46
N ARG A 118 -2.51 13.99 4.30
CA ARG A 118 -3.19 14.00 3.01
C ARG A 118 -3.01 12.60 2.43
N ARG A 119 -4.10 11.85 2.32
CA ARG A 119 -4.03 10.43 1.96
C ARG A 119 -5.01 9.99 0.90
N THR A 120 -4.56 9.05 0.10
CA THR A 120 -5.38 8.30 -0.83
C THR A 120 -4.79 6.91 -0.91
N ASP A 121 -5.57 5.92 -0.49
CA ASP A 121 -5.14 4.55 -0.36
C ASP A 121 -6.18 3.63 -1.00
N VAL A 122 -5.72 2.55 -1.59
CA VAL A 122 -6.55 1.48 -2.11
C VAL A 122 -6.17 0.22 -1.35
N ASN A 123 -7.15 -0.38 -0.69
CA ASN A 123 -7.00 -1.63 0.06
C ASN A 123 -7.47 -2.76 -0.85
N PRO A 124 -6.57 -3.54 -1.46
CA PRO A 124 -7.00 -4.65 -2.30
C PRO A 124 -7.70 -5.72 -1.45
N ALA A 125 -8.70 -6.38 -2.04
CA ALA A 125 -9.51 -7.41 -1.38
C ALA A 125 -8.76 -8.74 -1.26
N ILE A 126 -7.75 -8.76 -0.39
CA ILE A 126 -6.96 -9.96 -0.08
C ILE A 126 -7.75 -10.96 0.78
N ASP A 127 -7.50 -12.25 0.56
CA ASP A 127 -7.93 -13.29 1.49
C ASP A 127 -6.87 -13.47 2.58
N LYS A 128 -7.17 -12.94 3.77
CA LYS A 128 -6.26 -12.96 4.92
C LYS A 128 -5.83 -14.36 5.34
N THR A 129 -6.65 -15.39 5.07
CA THR A 129 -6.33 -16.77 5.46
C THR A 129 -5.19 -17.35 4.61
N THR A 130 -5.06 -16.91 3.36
CA THR A 130 -4.06 -17.38 2.40
C THR A 130 -2.90 -16.39 2.21
N THR A 131 -3.14 -15.08 2.36
CA THR A 131 -2.08 -14.06 2.18
C THR A 131 -1.30 -13.74 3.46
N LEU A 132 -1.85 -14.01 4.65
CA LEU A 132 -1.22 -13.70 5.93
C LEU A 132 -0.82 -14.96 6.73
N SER A 133 -0.41 -16.02 6.03
CA SER A 133 -0.01 -17.30 6.61
C SER A 133 1.15 -17.95 5.83
N GLY A 134 1.90 -18.84 6.49
CA GLY A 134 3.03 -19.54 5.86
C GLY A 134 4.10 -18.59 5.33
N ILE A 135 4.50 -18.77 4.07
CA ILE A 135 5.44 -17.87 3.37
C ILE A 135 4.69 -17.23 2.21
N THR A 136 4.68 -15.91 2.18
CA THR A 136 4.06 -15.13 1.10
C THR A 136 5.01 -14.07 0.58
N THR A 137 4.93 -13.75 -0.71
CA THR A 137 5.71 -12.67 -1.33
C THR A 137 4.78 -11.65 -1.96
N TRP A 138 4.95 -10.40 -1.57
CA TRP A 138 4.13 -9.25 -1.95
C TRP A 138 4.83 -8.46 -3.03
N TYR A 139 4.25 -8.40 -4.22
CA TYR A 139 4.82 -7.77 -5.39
C TYR A 139 4.12 -6.44 -5.67
N GLN A 140 4.91 -5.43 -6.01
CA GLN A 140 4.42 -4.18 -6.55
C GLN A 140 5.50 -3.47 -7.36
N THR A 141 5.08 -2.82 -8.44
CA THR A 141 5.88 -1.82 -9.15
C THR A 141 5.35 -0.44 -8.79
N ILE A 142 6.24 0.43 -8.31
CA ILE A 142 5.93 1.82 -7.94
C ILE A 142 6.63 2.75 -8.91
N ARG A 143 5.93 3.80 -9.37
CA ARG A 143 6.55 4.86 -10.18
C ARG A 143 6.11 6.24 -9.71
N LEU A 144 7.09 7.06 -9.38
CA LEU A 144 6.93 8.48 -9.08
C LEU A 144 7.05 9.29 -10.37
N ALA A 145 6.27 10.36 -10.52
CA ALA A 145 6.19 11.13 -11.77
C ALA A 145 6.89 12.49 -11.67
N SER A 146 7.75 12.82 -12.62
CA SER A 146 8.45 14.11 -12.60
C SER A 146 7.53 15.31 -12.87
N ASP A 147 6.36 15.08 -13.48
CA ASP A 147 5.33 16.10 -13.71
C ASP A 147 4.42 16.36 -12.49
N ALA A 148 4.68 15.65 -11.39
CA ALA A 148 4.04 15.78 -10.08
C ALA A 148 4.99 15.37 -8.94
N PRO A 149 6.13 16.08 -8.79
CA PRO A 149 7.15 15.71 -7.82
C PRO A 149 6.61 15.82 -6.39
N LEU A 150 7.05 14.90 -5.54
CA LEU A 150 6.75 14.92 -4.11
C LEU A 150 7.57 16.02 -3.42
N SER A 151 7.00 16.65 -2.40
CA SER A 151 7.71 17.62 -1.54
C SER A 151 8.51 16.86 -0.49
N LEU A 152 9.83 16.71 -0.70
CA LEU A 152 10.68 15.77 0.05
C LEU A 152 10.99 16.17 1.49
N GLU A 153 10.55 17.36 1.93
CA GLU A 153 10.47 17.75 3.34
C GLU A 153 9.48 16.89 4.12
N HIS A 154 8.50 16.30 3.41
CA HIS A 154 7.50 15.41 3.98
C HIS A 154 7.90 13.95 3.81
N GLY A 155 7.37 13.11 4.68
CA GLY A 155 7.36 11.67 4.54
C GLY A 155 6.17 11.16 3.72
N TYR A 156 6.38 10.10 2.95
CA TYR A 156 5.34 9.46 2.16
C TYR A 156 5.32 7.96 2.37
N LEU A 157 4.18 7.45 2.83
CA LEU A 157 3.91 6.01 2.83
C LEU A 157 3.33 5.61 1.48
N LEU A 158 3.92 4.60 0.85
CA LEU A 158 3.60 4.16 -0.51
C LEU A 158 2.94 2.78 -0.55
N ALA A 159 3.35 1.87 0.33
CA ALA A 159 2.71 0.57 0.49
C ALA A 159 2.96 0.01 1.89
N SER A 160 2.03 -0.73 2.45
CA SER A 160 2.23 -1.42 3.74
C SER A 160 1.29 -2.61 3.90
N ILE A 161 1.64 -3.51 4.83
CA ILE A 161 0.65 -4.36 5.49
C ILE A 161 0.40 -3.76 6.87
N GLU A 162 -0.74 -3.12 7.04
CA GLU A 162 -1.14 -2.43 8.26
C GLU A 162 -1.86 -3.39 9.19
N GLY A 163 -1.36 -3.55 10.43
CA GLY A 163 -2.06 -4.26 11.49
C GLY A 163 -3.16 -3.39 12.12
N PRO A 164 -4.05 -3.97 12.95
CA PRO A 164 -5.13 -3.21 13.59
C PRO A 164 -4.68 -2.06 14.52
N THR A 165 -3.40 -2.01 14.89
CA THR A 165 -2.80 -0.94 15.70
C THR A 165 -2.28 0.24 14.86
N GLY A 166 -2.26 0.11 13.53
CA GLY A 166 -1.67 1.07 12.58
C GLY A 166 -0.17 0.92 12.36
N ASP A 167 0.46 0.02 13.10
CA ASP A 167 1.83 -0.38 12.82
C ASP A 167 1.87 -1.27 11.57
N HIS A 168 3.01 -1.31 10.90
CA HIS A 168 3.16 -2.00 9.63
C HIS A 168 4.02 -3.24 9.78
N VAL A 169 3.59 -4.41 9.29
CA VAL A 169 4.47 -5.60 9.20
C VAL A 169 5.72 -5.27 8.39
N PHE A 170 5.52 -4.55 7.28
CA PHE A 170 6.56 -3.81 6.57
C PHE A 170 5.90 -2.59 5.92
N ASP A 171 6.71 -1.62 5.54
CA ASP A 171 6.27 -0.57 4.63
C ASP A 171 7.30 -0.19 3.56
N ILE A 172 6.80 0.51 2.53
CA ILE A 172 7.60 1.21 1.55
C ILE A 172 7.36 2.70 1.74
N PHE A 173 8.45 3.43 1.98
CA PHE A 173 8.42 4.83 2.38
C PHE A 173 9.40 5.67 1.55
N CYS A 174 9.10 6.92 1.28
CA CYS A 174 10.05 7.86 0.67
C CYS A 174 9.92 9.27 1.27
N GLY A 175 10.83 10.17 0.91
CA GLY A 175 10.87 11.49 1.53
C GLY A 175 11.41 11.44 2.95
N SER A 176 11.08 12.44 3.75
CA SER A 176 11.62 12.60 5.09
C SER A 176 10.90 11.82 6.18
N ASP A 177 11.67 11.37 7.17
CA ASP A 177 11.07 10.86 8.40
C ASP A 177 10.40 12.02 9.16
N PHE A 178 9.20 11.79 9.70
CA PHE A 178 8.50 12.81 10.45
C PHE A 178 9.21 13.06 11.79
N ASP A 179 9.58 14.31 12.03
CA ASP A 179 10.10 14.79 13.30
C ASP A 179 9.26 15.96 13.79
N ALA A 180 8.52 15.74 14.88
CA ALA A 180 7.66 16.75 15.51
C ALA A 180 8.43 17.97 16.04
N LYS A 181 9.77 17.91 16.13
CA LYS A 181 10.64 19.01 16.56
C LYS A 181 11.27 19.78 15.39
N ASN A 182 11.12 19.30 14.15
CA ASN A 182 11.71 19.92 12.97
C ASN A 182 10.86 21.10 12.46
N TYR A 183 10.78 22.18 13.24
CA TYR A 183 9.99 23.36 12.89
C TYR A 183 10.58 24.19 11.73
N GLU A 184 11.82 23.91 11.32
CA GLU A 184 12.47 24.51 10.16
C GLU A 184 12.14 23.77 8.86
N HIS A 185 11.40 22.64 8.97
CA HIS A 185 10.97 21.80 7.85
C HIS A 185 12.14 21.35 6.97
N LYS A 186 13.32 21.16 7.57
CA LYS A 186 14.51 20.70 6.84
C LYS A 186 14.33 19.24 6.44
N PRO A 187 14.58 18.87 5.18
CA PRO A 187 14.58 17.46 4.79
C PRO A 187 15.60 16.68 5.63
N SER A 188 15.21 15.49 6.07
CA SER A 188 16.13 14.49 6.61
C SER A 188 17.22 14.11 5.59
N SER A 189 18.34 13.56 6.08
CA SER A 189 19.46 13.15 5.23
C SER A 189 19.09 12.08 4.18
N ASN A 190 18.08 11.25 4.49
CA ASN A 190 17.53 10.22 3.62
C ASN A 190 16.30 10.68 2.81
N SER A 191 15.98 11.98 2.77
CA SER A 191 14.82 12.52 2.06
C SER A 191 14.76 12.17 0.56
N LYS A 192 15.92 11.91 -0.05
CA LYS A 192 16.06 11.58 -1.47
C LYS A 192 16.14 10.06 -1.72
N THR A 193 15.49 9.26 -0.89
CA THR A 193 15.48 7.80 -1.03
C THR A 193 14.07 7.22 -0.99
N ILE A 194 13.92 6.04 -1.58
CA ILE A 194 12.79 5.13 -1.37
C ILE A 194 13.30 3.93 -0.59
N ARG A 195 12.55 3.53 0.44
CA ARG A 195 13.01 2.65 1.51
C ARG A 195 11.98 1.55 1.74
N VAL A 196 12.44 0.32 1.93
CA VAL A 196 11.64 -0.76 2.52
C VAL A 196 12.01 -0.85 3.99
N ARG A 197 11.03 -0.81 4.89
CA ARG A 197 11.25 -0.81 6.34
C ARG A 197 10.47 -1.93 7.03
N ASP A 198 10.99 -2.39 8.16
CA ASP A 198 10.31 -3.35 9.04
C ASP A 198 9.32 -2.67 10.01
N TRP A 199 8.74 -3.46 10.91
CA TRP A 199 7.80 -2.98 11.93
C TRP A 199 8.36 -1.86 12.81
N SER A 200 9.65 -1.92 13.13
CA SER A 200 10.31 -0.91 13.95
C SER A 200 10.72 0.33 13.15
N THR A 201 10.32 0.42 11.88
CA THR A 201 10.75 1.42 10.89
C THR A 201 12.25 1.35 10.54
N LYS A 202 12.92 0.25 10.86
CA LYS A 202 14.31 0.03 10.47
C LYS A 202 14.37 -0.24 8.96
N THR A 203 15.22 0.50 8.26
CA THR A 203 15.45 0.33 6.83
C THR A 203 16.12 -1.01 6.51
N LEU A 204 15.49 -1.80 5.65
CA LEU A 204 15.98 -3.07 5.12
C LEU A 204 16.63 -2.90 3.73
N LEU A 205 16.09 -1.97 2.94
CA LEU A 205 16.60 -1.56 1.64
C LEU A 205 16.43 -0.06 1.49
N GLU A 206 17.43 0.60 0.92
CA GLU A 206 17.38 2.01 0.53
C GLU A 206 17.87 2.15 -0.92
N LEU A 207 17.09 2.85 -1.75
CA LEU A 207 17.44 3.18 -3.13
C LEU A 207 17.35 4.70 -3.35
N PRO A 208 18.21 5.30 -4.20
CA PRO A 208 18.05 6.69 -4.60
C PRO A 208 16.68 6.94 -5.24
N LEU A 209 16.06 8.08 -4.92
CA LEU A 209 14.81 8.51 -5.50
C LEU A 209 15.05 9.17 -6.87
N VAL A 210 14.47 8.57 -7.90
CA VAL A 210 14.58 8.93 -9.31
C VAL A 210 13.16 8.90 -9.88
N TYR A 211 12.73 10.02 -10.43
CA TYR A 211 11.41 10.13 -11.07
C TYR A 211 11.38 9.39 -12.41
N ASP A 212 10.17 9.00 -12.81
CA ASP A 212 9.85 8.30 -14.07
C ASP A 212 10.52 6.94 -14.25
N GLN A 213 11.04 6.37 -13.15
CA GLN A 213 11.57 5.01 -13.08
C GLN A 213 10.57 4.08 -12.38
N ASN A 214 10.52 2.83 -12.84
CA ASN A 214 9.85 1.76 -12.10
C ASN A 214 10.76 1.24 -10.99
N TYR A 215 10.24 1.23 -9.78
CA TYR A 215 10.78 0.49 -8.65
C TYR A 215 10.00 -0.80 -8.51
N ASN A 216 10.64 -1.93 -8.76
CA ASN A 216 10.01 -3.23 -8.61
C ASN A 216 10.42 -3.79 -7.26
N PHE A 217 9.44 -4.09 -6.41
CA PHE A 217 9.67 -4.71 -5.11
C PHE A 217 8.94 -6.04 -5.03
N ALA A 218 9.58 -7.00 -4.39
CA ALA A 218 8.93 -8.19 -3.88
C ALA A 218 9.38 -8.42 -2.43
N ILE A 219 8.46 -8.31 -1.48
CA ILE A 219 8.74 -8.47 -0.05
C ILE A 219 8.18 -9.81 0.40
N THR A 220 9.07 -10.75 0.73
CA THR A 220 8.67 -12.03 1.32
C THR A 220 8.49 -11.87 2.82
N VAL A 221 7.33 -12.30 3.33
CA VAL A 221 7.03 -12.46 4.75
C VAL A 221 6.94 -13.96 5.04
N ASP A 222 7.82 -14.45 5.90
CA ASP A 222 7.67 -15.76 6.55
C ASP A 222 6.91 -15.53 7.86
N TRP A 223 5.61 -15.79 7.85
CA TRP A 223 4.68 -15.55 8.96
C TRP A 223 4.93 -16.50 10.14
N ASP A 224 5.53 -17.66 9.89
CA ASP A 224 5.82 -18.65 10.93
C ASP A 224 7.14 -18.34 11.64
N LYS A 225 8.14 -17.82 10.91
CA LYS A 225 9.44 -17.41 11.47
C LYS A 225 9.53 -15.93 11.84
N ASN A 226 8.52 -15.13 11.50
CA ASN A 226 8.52 -13.68 11.61
C ASN A 226 9.76 -13.04 10.95
N THR A 227 10.01 -13.36 9.68
CA THR A 227 11.14 -12.79 8.93
C THR A 227 10.71 -12.08 7.64
N LEU A 228 11.49 -11.08 7.25
CA LEU A 228 11.34 -10.32 6.03
C LEU A 228 12.54 -10.57 5.10
N THR A 229 12.26 -10.79 3.81
CA THR A 229 13.26 -10.78 2.74
C THR A 229 12.81 -9.81 1.67
N VAL A 230 13.71 -8.94 1.21
CA VAL A 230 13.42 -7.94 0.20
C VAL A 230 14.14 -8.30 -1.09
N TYR A 231 13.38 -8.41 -2.17
CA TYR A 231 13.88 -8.44 -3.54
C TYR A 231 13.53 -7.12 -4.21
N SER A 232 14.43 -6.63 -5.05
CA SER A 232 14.17 -5.41 -5.82
C SER A 232 14.87 -5.41 -7.17
N SER A 233 14.35 -4.57 -8.05
CA SER A 233 15.02 -4.15 -9.28
C SER A 233 14.49 -2.77 -9.70
N THR A 234 15.09 -2.19 -10.74
CA THR A 234 14.58 -0.96 -11.33
C THR A 234 14.36 -1.10 -12.83
N GLY A 235 13.47 -0.28 -13.39
CA GLY A 235 13.15 -0.30 -14.81
C GLY A 235 12.58 -1.67 -15.23
N THR A 236 13.28 -2.33 -16.16
CA THR A 236 12.90 -3.63 -16.73
C THR A 236 13.76 -4.79 -16.22
N ASP A 237 14.68 -4.53 -15.29
CA ASP A 237 15.61 -5.56 -14.81
C ASP A 237 14.88 -6.63 -13.98
N PRO A 238 15.35 -7.90 -14.01
CA PRO A 238 14.79 -8.96 -13.17
C PRO A 238 15.01 -8.67 -11.68
N LEU A 239 14.12 -9.19 -10.83
CA LEU A 239 14.22 -9.06 -9.37
C LEU A 239 15.47 -9.76 -8.85
N LYS A 240 16.22 -9.08 -7.98
CA LYS A 240 17.36 -9.64 -7.24
C LYS A 240 17.12 -9.51 -5.75
N MET A 241 17.59 -10.49 -4.98
CA MET A 241 17.59 -10.39 -3.52
C MET A 241 18.44 -9.19 -3.10
N ALA A 242 17.83 -8.27 -2.37
CA ALA A 242 18.47 -7.03 -1.94
C ALA A 242 18.82 -7.07 -0.44
N SER A 243 18.01 -7.75 0.37
CA SER A 243 18.28 -7.95 1.80
C SER A 243 17.50 -9.15 2.36
N GLY A 244 17.95 -9.69 3.49
CA GLY A 244 17.24 -10.73 4.24
C GLY A 244 17.68 -12.16 3.94
N PRO A 245 17.08 -13.16 4.63
CA PRO A 245 16.01 -13.01 5.62
C PRO A 245 16.48 -12.32 6.91
N MET A 246 15.67 -11.40 7.43
CA MET A 246 15.91 -10.70 8.71
C MET A 246 14.71 -10.88 9.63
N ALA A 247 14.96 -11.08 10.92
CA ALA A 247 13.89 -11.09 11.92
C ALA A 247 13.17 -9.73 11.97
N ASN A 248 11.84 -9.78 12.05
CA ASN A 248 11.00 -8.62 12.30
C ASN A 248 10.70 -8.47 13.80
N ASP A 249 10.11 -7.35 14.22
CA ASP A 249 9.68 -7.16 15.61
C ASP A 249 8.66 -8.25 16.01
N PRO A 250 8.78 -8.88 17.21
CA PRO A 250 7.81 -9.87 17.69
C PRO A 250 6.35 -9.38 17.68
N LYS A 251 6.11 -8.07 17.81
CA LYS A 251 4.77 -7.48 17.74
C LYS A 251 4.09 -7.68 16.38
N ALA A 252 4.88 -7.81 15.30
CA ALA A 252 4.36 -8.06 13.95
C ALA A 252 3.61 -9.40 13.83
N MET A 253 3.85 -10.33 14.76
CA MET A 253 3.16 -11.63 14.85
C MET A 253 2.39 -11.80 16.16
N SER A 254 2.13 -10.71 16.89
CA SER A 254 1.28 -10.77 18.07
C SER A 254 -0.14 -11.25 17.71
N PRO A 255 -0.89 -11.85 18.65
CA PRO A 255 -2.27 -12.29 18.40
C PRO A 255 -3.21 -11.18 17.90
N ASP A 256 -2.89 -9.92 18.18
CA ASP A 256 -3.65 -8.75 17.75
C ASP A 256 -3.38 -8.35 16.31
N VAL A 257 -2.28 -8.83 15.72
CA VAL A 257 -1.83 -8.48 14.36
C VAL A 257 -1.93 -9.66 13.39
N ARG A 258 -1.55 -10.86 13.85
CA ARG A 258 -1.49 -12.07 13.02
C ARG A 258 -2.82 -12.31 12.32
N GLN A 259 -2.78 -12.50 11.00
CA GLN A 259 -3.96 -12.72 10.13
C GLN A 259 -5.03 -11.62 10.13
N LYS A 260 -4.75 -10.44 10.72
CA LYS A 260 -5.71 -9.34 10.81
C LYS A 260 -5.37 -8.16 9.91
N GLY A 261 -4.15 -8.13 9.36
CA GLY A 261 -3.64 -7.00 8.59
C GLY A 261 -4.41 -6.71 7.29
N GLU A 262 -4.24 -5.48 6.82
CA GLU A 262 -4.76 -4.98 5.55
C GLU A 262 -3.59 -4.58 4.66
N TYR A 263 -3.66 -4.94 3.38
CA TYR A 263 -2.65 -4.48 2.42
C TYR A 263 -3.10 -3.16 1.81
N HIS A 264 -2.19 -2.19 1.79
CA HIS A 264 -2.42 -0.87 1.24
C HIS A 264 -1.43 -0.59 0.12
N ILE A 265 -1.93 -0.17 -1.03
CA ILE A 265 -1.18 0.67 -1.97
C ILE A 265 -1.67 2.10 -1.78
N GLN A 266 -0.76 3.03 -1.57
CA GLN A 266 -1.12 4.29 -0.91
C GLN A 266 -0.24 5.46 -1.32
N LEU A 267 -0.75 6.65 -1.03
CA LEU A 267 0.00 7.89 -1.03
C LEU A 267 -0.43 8.68 0.20
N ILE A 268 0.23 8.42 1.33
CA ILE A 268 0.02 9.18 2.56
C ILE A 268 1.14 10.20 2.72
N LYS A 269 0.82 11.48 2.58
CA LYS A 269 1.73 12.58 2.93
C LYS A 269 1.61 12.91 4.41
N PHE A 270 2.70 12.71 5.13
CA PHE A 270 2.84 13.08 6.55
C PHE A 270 2.83 14.60 6.71
N PRO A 271 2.42 15.16 7.86
CA PRO A 271 2.48 16.59 8.10
C PRO A 271 3.92 17.05 8.30
N LEU A 272 4.13 18.37 8.31
CA LEU A 272 5.32 18.99 8.89
C LEU A 272 5.06 19.37 10.35
N ALA A 273 6.12 19.53 11.13
CA ALA A 273 6.00 20.02 12.50
C ALA A 273 5.36 21.43 12.52
N ASP A 274 4.40 21.65 13.42
CA ASP A 274 3.76 22.95 13.61
C ASP A 274 3.93 23.41 15.06
N LYS A 275 4.47 24.62 15.25
CA LYS A 275 4.61 25.24 16.58
C LYS A 275 3.25 25.52 17.23
N LYS A 276 2.16 25.50 16.46
CA LYS A 276 0.79 25.67 16.96
C LYS A 276 0.18 24.37 17.50
N THR A 277 0.80 23.23 17.25
CA THR A 277 0.33 21.95 17.80
C THR A 277 0.52 21.96 19.32
N PRO A 278 -0.54 21.66 20.11
CA PRO A 278 -0.42 21.54 21.57
C PRO A 278 0.64 20.51 21.97
N ALA A 279 1.36 20.77 23.06
CA ALA A 279 2.49 19.93 23.49
C ALA A 279 2.10 18.47 23.77
N ASP A 280 0.87 18.22 24.24
CA ASP A 280 0.31 16.89 24.48
C ASP A 280 -0.18 16.19 23.20
N LYS A 281 -0.25 16.92 22.07
CA LYS A 281 -0.73 16.44 20.76
C LYS A 281 0.36 16.27 19.72
N VAL A 282 1.63 16.59 20.03
CA VAL A 282 2.75 16.46 19.08
C VAL A 282 2.97 15.03 18.57
N GLY A 283 2.53 14.02 19.32
CA GLY A 283 2.57 12.60 18.92
C GLY A 283 1.36 12.13 18.12
N ASP A 284 0.30 12.94 18.01
CA ASP A 284 -0.93 12.61 17.30
C ASP A 284 -0.84 13.07 15.83
N VAL A 285 0.06 12.42 15.10
CA VAL A 285 0.38 12.72 13.69
C VAL A 285 -0.84 12.65 12.75
N PRO A 286 -1.81 11.73 12.91
CA PRO A 286 -3.00 11.72 12.06
C PRO A 286 -3.81 13.00 12.11
N HIS A 287 -3.87 13.68 13.26
CA HIS A 287 -4.78 14.80 13.47
C HIS A 287 -4.09 16.16 13.51
N PHE A 288 -2.78 16.21 13.76
CA PHE A 288 -2.05 17.47 13.97
C PHE A 288 -0.84 17.63 13.06
N GLY A 289 -0.44 18.89 12.88
CA GLY A 289 0.72 19.29 12.09
C GLY A 289 0.35 20.20 10.91
N PHE A 290 1.37 20.71 10.24
CA PHE A 290 1.23 21.67 9.16
C PHE A 290 1.17 20.98 7.80
N GLN A 291 0.19 21.37 6.98
CA GLN A 291 0.00 20.86 5.63
C GLN A 291 -0.03 22.04 4.63
N PRO A 292 1.06 22.28 3.87
CA PRO A 292 1.07 23.29 2.83
C PRO A 292 0.15 22.88 1.66
N PRO A 293 -0.36 23.85 0.87
CA PRO A 293 -1.22 23.55 -0.28
C PRO A 293 -0.57 22.60 -1.28
N ILE A 294 -1.32 21.58 -1.71
CA ILE A 294 -0.89 20.58 -2.69
C ILE A 294 -1.11 21.14 -4.10
N LYS A 295 0.00 21.34 -4.82
CA LYS A 295 -0.05 21.71 -6.25
C LYS A 295 -0.43 20.52 -7.11
N ARG A 296 0.39 19.46 -7.05
CA ARG A 296 0.20 18.21 -7.78
C ARG A 296 1.15 17.15 -7.26
N GLU A 297 0.60 16.09 -6.67
CA GLU A 297 1.38 14.95 -6.17
C GLU A 297 0.61 13.67 -6.49
N HIS A 298 1.27 12.72 -7.15
CA HIS A 298 0.68 11.42 -7.47
C HIS A 298 1.74 10.34 -7.63
N VAL A 299 1.30 9.09 -7.53
CA VAL A 299 2.10 7.88 -7.68
C VAL A 299 1.34 6.88 -8.53
N PHE A 300 2.06 6.04 -9.27
CA PHE A 300 1.52 4.95 -10.05
C PHE A 300 1.92 3.60 -9.46
N PHE A 301 1.00 2.64 -9.51
CA PHE A 301 1.25 1.24 -9.20
C PHE A 301 0.87 0.33 -10.36
N SER A 302 1.65 -0.74 -10.53
CA SER A 302 1.36 -1.89 -11.40
C SER A 302 1.95 -3.16 -10.79
N ASN A 303 1.69 -4.33 -11.40
CA ASN A 303 2.21 -5.63 -10.92
C ASN A 303 1.93 -5.88 -9.43
N VAL A 304 0.71 -5.55 -8.98
CA VAL A 304 0.30 -5.70 -7.58
C VAL A 304 -0.33 -7.08 -7.38
N PHE A 305 0.40 -8.01 -6.78
CA PHE A 305 -0.06 -9.39 -6.56
C PHE A 305 0.70 -10.05 -5.39
N VAL A 306 0.21 -11.23 -4.95
CA VAL A 306 0.83 -12.00 -3.87
C VAL A 306 0.99 -13.45 -4.30
N THR A 307 2.16 -14.02 -4.05
CA THR A 307 2.40 -15.47 -4.21
C THR A 307 2.57 -16.14 -2.86
N SER A 308 2.22 -17.42 -2.78
CA SER A 308 2.58 -18.28 -1.65
C SER A 308 3.79 -19.16 -2.00
N GLY A 309 4.50 -19.59 -0.97
CA GLY A 309 5.68 -20.45 -1.08
C GLY A 309 7.00 -19.68 -1.17
N LYS A 310 8.09 -20.43 -1.36
CA LYS A 310 9.46 -19.90 -1.36
C LYS A 310 9.93 -19.41 -2.73
N GLU A 311 9.28 -19.87 -3.78
CA GLU A 311 9.64 -19.50 -5.14
C GLU A 311 9.32 -18.04 -5.43
N ILE A 312 10.26 -17.35 -6.06
CA ILE A 312 10.12 -15.93 -6.40
C ILE A 312 9.75 -15.83 -7.88
N GLU A 313 8.58 -15.27 -8.14
CA GLU A 313 8.15 -14.98 -9.50
C GLU A 313 9.06 -13.91 -10.10
N GLN A 314 9.33 -14.01 -11.40
CA GLN A 314 10.09 -13.02 -12.16
C GLN A 314 9.15 -12.35 -13.18
N PRO A 315 8.38 -11.32 -12.78
CA PRO A 315 7.50 -10.62 -13.71
C PRO A 315 8.28 -10.01 -14.86
N LYS A 316 7.67 -10.01 -16.04
CA LYS A 316 8.19 -9.26 -17.18
C LYS A 316 7.80 -7.79 -17.02
N PHE A 317 8.69 -7.02 -16.42
CA PHE A 317 8.49 -5.58 -16.25
C PHE A 317 8.52 -4.84 -17.59
N THR A 318 7.73 -3.78 -17.70
CA THR A 318 7.66 -2.94 -18.91
C THR A 318 8.13 -1.54 -18.61
N ALA A 319 8.87 -0.92 -19.53
CA ALA A 319 9.31 0.46 -19.36
C ALA A 319 8.13 1.44 -19.61
N PRO A 320 8.04 2.54 -18.84
CA PRO A 320 7.11 3.63 -19.15
C PRO A 320 7.40 4.20 -20.55
N LYS A 321 6.36 4.51 -21.33
CA LYS A 321 6.54 5.27 -22.57
C LYS A 321 6.93 6.71 -22.24
N THR A 322 8.22 7.02 -22.20
CA THR A 322 8.69 8.41 -22.10
C THR A 322 8.34 9.14 -23.39
N LYS A 323 7.59 10.25 -23.30
CA LYS A 323 7.49 11.18 -24.42
C LYS A 323 8.88 11.77 -24.64
N LYS A 324 9.51 11.48 -25.78
CA LYS A 324 10.75 12.18 -26.19
C LYS A 324 10.48 13.68 -26.12
N VAL A 325 11.12 14.37 -25.19
CA VAL A 325 11.17 15.83 -25.20
C VAL A 325 11.88 16.20 -26.50
N LYS A 326 11.17 16.85 -27.42
CA LYS A 326 11.80 17.41 -28.64
C LYS A 326 12.86 18.40 -28.14
N ALA A 327 14.13 18.07 -28.38
CA ALA A 327 15.22 19.00 -28.17
C ALA A 327 14.89 20.28 -28.95
N CYS A 328 14.69 21.39 -28.23
CA CYS A 328 14.50 22.68 -28.83
C CYS A 328 15.81 23.03 -29.55
N LYS A 329 15.81 23.02 -30.89
CA LYS A 329 16.92 23.57 -31.66
C LYS A 329 16.98 25.05 -31.32
N ARG A 330 18.06 25.47 -30.68
CA ARG A 330 18.43 26.89 -30.60
C ARG A 330 18.66 27.36 -32.04
N THR A 331 17.78 28.23 -32.52
CA THR A 331 18.03 29.13 -33.66
C THR A 331 18.69 30.39 -33.15
#